data_AF-A0A6H2CTS3-F1
#
_entry.id   AF-A0A6H2CTS3-F1
#
_cell.length_a   1.000
_cell.length_b   1.000
_cell.length_c   1.000
_cell.angle_alpha   90.00
_cell.angle_beta   90.00
_cell.angle_gamma   90.00
#
_symmetry.space_group_name_H-M   'P 1'
#
loop_
_entity.id
_entity.type
_entity.pdbx_description
1 polymer ?
#
loop_
_entity_poly.entity_id
_entity_poly.type
_entity_poly.pdbx_seq_one_letter_code
_entity_poly.pdbx_strand_id
1 'polypeptide(L)'
;MTLMEWDESMAVGVEELDEQHRILIDLLNAAYEAVQRHDEHRMGELLDKMQDYAITHFATEEKMMAECGVPDLQAHKFQHAKFNNEVLEFKKKQFEKTNLSQIFVFLSRWLTSHIMDQDKKYIPYMPKPETSEESQP
;
A
#
# COMPACT_ATOMS: atom_id res chain seq x y z
N MET A 1 -9.84 17.99 1.41
CA MET A 1 -8.49 18.12 1.99
C MET A 1 -7.93 16.73 2.03
N THR A 2 -6.78 16.51 1.42
CA THR A 2 -6.03 15.25 1.49
C THR A 2 -5.41 15.14 2.88
N LEU A 3 -5.47 13.95 3.46
CA LEU A 3 -4.87 13.71 4.78
C LEU A 3 -3.39 13.35 4.63
N MET A 4 -3.07 12.58 3.59
CA MET A 4 -1.73 12.09 3.31
C MET A 4 -1.35 12.54 1.89
N GLU A 5 -0.27 13.29 1.79
CA GLU A 5 0.32 13.64 0.51
C GLU A 5 1.45 12.65 0.20
N TRP A 6 1.62 12.34 -1.09
CA TRP A 6 2.80 11.61 -1.54
C TRP A 6 4.05 12.41 -1.21
N ASP A 7 5.04 11.73 -0.65
CA ASP A 7 6.37 12.27 -0.42
C ASP A 7 7.40 11.35 -1.08
N GLU A 8 8.44 11.91 -1.69
CA GLU A 8 9.47 11.12 -2.38
C GLU A 8 10.23 10.16 -1.43
N SER A 9 10.16 10.36 -0.12
CA SER A 9 10.65 9.37 0.84
C SER A 9 9.82 8.09 0.88
N MET A 10 8.63 8.04 0.28
CA MET A 10 7.81 6.83 0.11
C MET A 10 8.21 6.02 -1.14
N ALA A 11 9.10 6.56 -1.98
CA ALA A 11 9.56 5.88 -3.17
C ALA A 11 10.49 4.71 -2.83
N VAL A 12 10.35 3.61 -3.57
CA VAL A 12 11.25 2.47 -3.56
C VAL A 12 12.20 2.46 -4.76
N GLY A 13 12.07 3.44 -5.66
CA GLY A 13 12.95 3.63 -6.81
C GLY A 13 12.62 2.74 -7.99
N VAL A 14 11.42 2.15 -7.98
CA VAL A 14 10.85 1.37 -9.09
C VAL A 14 9.56 2.07 -9.50
N GLU A 15 9.55 2.69 -10.68
CA GLU A 15 8.47 3.55 -11.16
C GLU A 15 7.09 2.87 -11.05
N GLU A 16 7.00 1.60 -11.46
CA GLU A 16 5.75 0.81 -11.35
C GLU A 16 5.26 0.68 -9.90
N LEU A 17 6.14 0.44 -8.93
CA LEU A 17 5.75 0.31 -7.51
C LEU A 17 5.42 1.67 -6.90
N ASP A 18 6.16 2.71 -7.28
CA ASP A 18 5.93 4.09 -6.81
C ASP A 18 4.57 4.61 -7.30
N GLU A 19 4.18 4.32 -8.54
CA GLU A 19 2.84 4.59 -9.07
C GLU A 19 1.75 3.82 -8.32
N GLN A 20 2.00 2.55 -8.00
CA GLN A 20 1.07 1.74 -7.21
C GLN A 20 0.88 2.29 -5.78
N HIS A 21 1.96 2.73 -5.11
CA HIS A 21 1.86 3.36 -3.80
C HIS A 21 1.05 4.66 -3.84
N ARG A 22 1.24 5.50 -4.87
CA ARG A 22 0.44 6.73 -5.05
C ARG A 22 -1.06 6.42 -5.12
N ILE A 23 -1.44 5.38 -5.87
CA ILE A 23 -2.85 4.96 -5.98
C ILE A 23 -3.40 4.44 -4.64
N LEU A 24 -2.61 3.68 -3.87
CA LEU A 24 -3.02 3.24 -2.53
C LEU A 24 -3.23 4.43 -1.57
N ILE A 25 -2.37 5.45 -1.66
CA ILE A 25 -2.50 6.69 -0.88
C ILE A 25 -3.75 7.48 -1.29
N ASP A 26 -4.08 7.52 -2.58
CA ASP A 26 -5.32 8.15 -3.06
C ASP A 26 -6.57 7.43 -2.54
N LEU A 27 -6.56 6.09 -2.52
CA LEU A 27 -7.63 5.30 -1.91
C LEU A 27 -7.76 5.57 -0.41
N LEU A 28 -6.63 5.72 0.29
CA LEU A 28 -6.60 6.08 1.71
C LEU A 28 -7.17 7.48 1.96
N ASN A 29 -6.84 8.46 1.12
CA ASN A 29 -7.40 9.80 1.19
C ASN A 29 -8.91 9.81 0.95
N ALA A 30 -9.39 9.04 -0.03
CA ALA A 30 -10.82 8.87 -0.26
C ALA A 30 -11.53 8.21 0.94
N ALA A 31 -10.86 7.26 1.62
CA ALA A 31 -11.40 6.64 2.83
C ALA A 31 -11.51 7.66 3.99
N TYR A 32 -10.53 8.56 4.12
CA TYR A 32 -10.61 9.66 5.08
C TYR A 32 -11.81 10.57 4.80
N GLU A 33 -12.06 10.93 3.54
CA GLU A 33 -13.24 11.74 3.19
C GLU A 33 -14.56 11.03 3.52
N ALA A 34 -14.64 9.71 3.33
CA ALA A 34 -15.80 8.91 3.71
C ALA A 34 -16.05 8.95 5.24
N VAL A 35 -14.98 8.91 6.05
CA VAL A 35 -15.09 9.10 7.51
C VAL A 35 -15.63 10.49 7.85
N GLN A 36 -15.10 11.55 7.24
CA GLN A 36 -15.53 12.93 7.50
C GLN A 36 -17.01 13.16 7.16
N ARG A 37 -17.51 12.45 6.14
CA ARG A 37 -18.91 12.52 5.69
C ARG A 37 -19.84 11.52 6.38
N HIS A 38 -19.30 10.66 7.25
CA HIS A 38 -20.03 9.53 7.83
C HIS A 38 -20.69 8.63 6.76
N ASP A 39 -20.02 8.43 5.63
CA ASP A 39 -20.53 7.69 4.47
C ASP A 39 -20.09 6.22 4.52
N GLU A 40 -20.91 5.39 5.16
CA GLU A 40 -20.65 3.95 5.33
C GLU A 40 -20.70 3.19 4.00
N HIS A 41 -21.56 3.61 3.06
CA HIS A 41 -21.66 2.97 1.74
C HIS A 41 -20.38 3.21 0.96
N ARG A 42 -19.92 4.46 0.90
CA ARG A 42 -18.67 4.81 0.24
C ARG A 42 -17.47 4.14 0.88
N MET A 43 -17.42 4.00 2.21
CA MET A 43 -16.35 3.25 2.87
C MET A 43 -16.32 1.79 2.40
N GLY A 44 -17.47 1.14 2.22
CA GLY A 44 -17.54 -0.21 1.67
C GLY A 44 -16.93 -0.33 0.28
N GLU A 45 -17.35 0.53 -0.64
CA GLU A 45 -16.79 0.57 -2.00
C GLU A 45 -15.27 0.79 -2.00
N LEU A 46 -14.78 1.63 -1.08
CA LEU A 46 -13.36 1.94 -0.96
C LEU A 46 -12.58 0.78 -0.33
N LEU A 47 -13.17 0.03 0.60
CA LEU A 47 -12.57 -1.18 1.14
C LEU A 47 -12.44 -2.27 0.08
N ASP A 48 -13.45 -2.43 -0.78
CA ASP A 48 -13.38 -3.35 -1.92
C ASP A 48 -12.23 -2.96 -2.86
N LYS A 49 -12.18 -1.69 -3.27
CA LYS A 49 -11.10 -1.17 -4.13
C LYS A 49 -9.72 -1.28 -3.49
N MET A 50 -9.61 -0.97 -2.20
CA MET A 50 -8.36 -1.10 -1.45
C MET A 50 -7.89 -2.55 -1.41
N GLN A 51 -8.79 -3.50 -1.17
CA GLN A 51 -8.45 -4.92 -1.16
C GLN A 51 -7.97 -5.40 -2.53
N ASP A 52 -8.73 -5.13 -3.59
CA ASP A 52 -8.41 -5.58 -4.95
C ASP A 52 -7.08 -4.99 -5.43
N TYR A 53 -6.86 -3.70 -5.15
CA TYR A 53 -5.63 -3.02 -5.55
C TYR A 53 -4.44 -3.47 -4.72
N ALA A 54 -4.58 -3.64 -3.41
CA ALA A 54 -3.51 -4.16 -2.55
C ALA A 54 -3.07 -5.56 -2.96
N ILE A 55 -4.00 -6.46 -3.31
CA ILE A 55 -3.66 -7.80 -3.82
C ILE A 55 -2.81 -7.71 -5.08
N THR A 56 -3.16 -6.82 -6.01
CA THR A 56 -2.43 -6.61 -7.27
C THR A 56 -1.04 -6.04 -7.01
N HIS A 57 -0.95 -5.04 -6.14
CA HIS A 57 0.30 -4.41 -5.72
C HIS A 57 1.24 -5.42 -5.05
N PHE A 58 0.76 -6.12 -4.02
CA PHE A 58 1.53 -7.15 -3.31
C PHE A 58 2.01 -8.26 -4.24
N ALA A 59 1.19 -8.71 -5.20
CA ALA A 59 1.61 -9.72 -6.16
C ALA A 59 2.76 -9.23 -7.06
N THR A 60 2.72 -7.95 -7.47
CA THR A 60 3.76 -7.31 -8.27
C THR A 60 5.07 -7.21 -7.48
N GLU A 61 4.98 -6.66 -6.27
CA GLU A 61 6.10 -6.48 -5.35
C GLU A 61 6.75 -7.82 -4.98
N GLU A 62 5.95 -8.82 -4.58
CA GLU A 62 6.44 -10.14 -4.22
C GLU A 62 7.13 -10.86 -5.38
N LYS A 63 6.65 -10.65 -6.61
CA LYS A 63 7.28 -11.17 -7.82
C LYS A 63 8.64 -10.52 -8.02
N MET A 64 8.73 -9.19 -7.96
CA MET A 64 10.00 -8.46 -8.10
C MET A 64 10.99 -8.86 -7.01
N MET A 65 10.55 -8.92 -5.75
CA MET A 65 11.38 -9.39 -4.64
C MET A 65 11.92 -10.81 -4.85
N ALA A 66 11.12 -11.71 -5.42
CA ALA A 66 11.54 -13.07 -5.74
C ALA A 66 12.59 -13.10 -6.86
N GLU A 67 12.39 -12.31 -7.92
CA GLU A 67 13.30 -12.19 -9.06
C GLU A 67 14.65 -11.59 -8.65
N CYS A 68 14.64 -10.63 -7.72
CA CYS A 68 15.85 -9.98 -7.17
C CYS A 68 16.50 -10.76 -6.02
N GLY A 69 15.91 -11.87 -5.55
CA GLY A 69 16.47 -12.69 -4.49
C GLY A 69 16.47 -12.03 -3.10
N VAL A 70 15.45 -11.23 -2.77
CA VAL A 70 15.33 -10.56 -1.48
C VAL A 70 15.17 -11.60 -0.35
N PRO A 71 16.08 -11.63 0.67
CA PRO A 71 16.06 -12.66 1.71
C PRO A 71 14.78 -12.70 2.55
N ASP A 72 14.16 -11.53 2.81
CA ASP A 72 13.02 -11.40 3.73
C ASP A 72 11.65 -11.59 3.05
N LEU A 73 11.60 -12.11 1.82
CA LEU A 73 10.37 -12.28 1.05
C LEU A 73 9.25 -12.99 1.81
N GLN A 74 9.55 -14.09 2.51
CA GLN A 74 8.51 -14.85 3.24
C GLN A 74 7.89 -14.05 4.39
N ALA A 75 8.70 -13.26 5.10
CA ALA A 75 8.22 -12.38 6.16
C ALA A 75 7.37 -11.23 5.58
N HIS A 76 7.73 -10.71 4.41
CA HIS A 76 6.96 -9.69 3.69
C HIS A 76 5.59 -10.21 3.26
N LYS A 77 5.53 -11.38 2.62
CA LYS A 77 4.28 -12.07 2.23
C LYS A 77 3.33 -12.30 3.40
N PHE A 78 3.89 -12.63 4.58
CA PHE A 78 3.08 -12.80 5.79
C PHE A 78 2.39 -11.49 6.22
N GLN A 79 3.08 -10.34 6.09
CA GLN A 79 2.51 -9.03 6.39
C GLN A 79 1.38 -8.68 5.43
N HIS A 80 1.55 -8.94 4.13
CA HIS A 80 0.50 -8.78 3.12
C HIS A 80 -0.72 -9.65 3.38
N ALA A 81 -0.50 -10.93 3.67
CA ALA A 81 -1.58 -11.86 4.00
C ALA A 81 -2.37 -11.38 5.24
N LYS A 82 -1.66 -10.86 6.26
CA LYS A 82 -2.30 -10.29 7.44
C LYS A 82 -3.14 -9.06 7.11
N PHE A 83 -2.63 -8.15 6.28
CA PHE A 83 -3.40 -6.98 5.83
C PHE A 83 -4.68 -7.39 5.11
N ASN A 84 -4.59 -8.30 4.14
CA ASN A 84 -5.74 -8.77 3.38
C ASN A 84 -6.81 -9.42 4.27
N ASN A 85 -6.38 -10.18 5.28
CA ASN A 85 -7.28 -10.78 6.27
C ASN A 85 -7.98 -9.71 7.13
N GLU A 86 -7.24 -8.71 7.64
CA GLU A 86 -7.84 -7.63 8.44
C GLU A 86 -8.85 -6.81 7.62
N VAL A 87 -8.54 -6.48 6.36
CA VAL A 87 -9.48 -5.80 5.46
C VAL A 87 -10.73 -6.64 5.23
N LEU A 88 -10.60 -7.96 5.04
CA LEU A 88 -11.73 -8.87 4.92
C LEU A 88 -12.59 -8.89 6.20
N GLU A 89 -11.98 -8.88 7.37
CA GLU A 89 -12.71 -8.82 8.65
C GLU A 89 -13.47 -7.49 8.82
N PHE A 90 -12.90 -6.36 8.38
CA PHE A 90 -13.63 -5.09 8.35
C PHE A 90 -14.84 -5.13 7.43
N LYS A 91 -14.70 -5.72 6.23
CA LYS A 91 -15.81 -5.90 5.29
C LYS A 91 -16.94 -6.76 5.87
N LYS A 92 -16.61 -7.84 6.57
CA LYS A 92 -17.62 -8.69 7.24
C LYS A 92 -18.37 -7.93 8.34
N LYS A 93 -17.65 -7.13 9.12
CA LYS A 93 -18.21 -6.34 10.22
C LYS A 93 -18.93 -5.08 9.75
N GLN A 94 -18.80 -4.67 8.49
CA GLN A 94 -19.49 -3.49 7.95
C GLN A 94 -21.01 -3.55 8.18
N PHE A 95 -21.60 -4.75 8.23
CA PHE A 95 -23.01 -4.98 8.55
C PHE A 95 -23.36 -4.83 10.04
N GLU A 96 -22.36 -4.71 10.92
CA GLU A 96 -22.45 -4.56 12.37
C GLU A 96 -21.81 -3.22 12.80
N LYS A 97 -22.53 -2.08 12.69
CA LYS A 97 -22.12 -0.74 13.20
C LYS A 97 -20.59 -0.53 13.28
N THR A 98 -19.87 -0.74 12.17
CA THR A 98 -18.42 -0.65 12.22
C THR A 98 -18.00 0.82 12.33
N ASN A 99 -17.06 1.10 13.22
CA ASN A 99 -16.52 2.44 13.38
C ASN A 99 -15.64 2.77 12.17
N LEU A 100 -16.15 3.60 11.24
CA LEU A 100 -15.43 4.06 10.05
C LEU A 100 -14.03 4.62 10.39
N SER A 101 -13.91 5.31 11.53
CA SER A 101 -12.63 5.83 12.00
C SER A 101 -11.65 4.73 12.37
N GLN A 102 -12.13 3.60 12.91
CA GLN A 102 -11.26 2.46 13.22
C GLN A 102 -10.71 1.80 11.96
N ILE A 103 -11.54 1.61 10.93
CA ILE A 103 -11.12 1.13 9.61
C ILE A 103 -10.02 2.05 9.07
N PHE A 104 -10.32 3.35 9.03
CA PHE A 104 -9.40 4.34 8.49
C PHE A 104 -8.07 4.38 9.25
N VAL A 105 -8.10 4.36 10.59
CA VAL A 105 -6.90 4.33 11.43
C VAL A 105 -6.06 3.09 11.17
N PHE A 106 -6.69 1.93 10.98
CA PHE A 106 -5.97 0.71 10.60
C PHE A 106 -5.28 0.86 9.25
N LEU A 107 -6.04 1.23 8.20
CA LEU A 107 -5.52 1.36 6.83
C LEU A 107 -4.36 2.36 6.79
N SER A 108 -4.53 3.54 7.40
CA SER A 108 -3.52 4.59 7.42
C SER A 108 -2.25 4.14 8.13
N ARG A 109 -2.37 3.57 9.33
CA ARG A 109 -1.19 3.14 10.11
C ARG A 109 -0.45 1.99 9.44
N TRP A 110 -1.20 1.01 8.93
CA TRP A 110 -0.58 -0.14 8.27
C TRP A 110 0.14 0.29 7.00
N LEU A 111 -0.54 0.99 6.08
CA LEU A 111 0.04 1.39 4.80
C LEU A 111 1.27 2.27 4.98
N THR A 112 1.20 3.26 5.87
CA THR A 112 2.33 4.17 6.12
C THR A 112 3.54 3.43 6.70
N SER A 113 3.33 2.58 7.71
CA SER A 113 4.45 1.84 8.31
C SER A 113 5.00 0.78 7.36
N HIS A 114 4.14 0.13 6.56
CA HIS A 114 4.58 -0.86 5.59
C HIS A 114 5.48 -0.24 4.52
N ILE A 115 5.03 0.85 3.87
CA ILE A 115 5.81 1.59 2.87
C ILE A 115 7.12 2.14 3.47
N MET A 116 7.04 2.74 4.66
CA MET A 116 8.20 3.43 5.23
C MET A 116 9.22 2.50 5.89
N ASP A 117 8.78 1.33 6.38
CA ASP A 117 9.63 0.44 7.18
C ASP A 117 9.93 -0.89 6.48
N GLN A 118 8.98 -1.47 5.76
CA GLN A 118 9.13 -2.79 5.12
C GLN A 118 9.59 -2.65 3.68
N ASP A 119 8.92 -1.81 2.91
CA ASP A 119 9.16 -1.72 1.47
C ASP A 119 10.56 -1.15 1.18
N LYS A 120 11.03 -0.25 2.04
CA LYS A 120 12.39 0.26 1.97
C LYS A 120 13.48 -0.79 2.13
N LYS A 121 13.21 -1.92 2.77
CA LYS A 121 14.23 -2.94 3.05
C LYS A 121 14.68 -3.67 1.80
N TYR A 122 13.85 -3.75 0.77
CA TYR A 122 14.22 -4.42 -0.47
C TYR A 122 14.86 -3.48 -1.50
N ILE A 123 14.84 -2.15 -1.30
CA ILE A 123 15.47 -1.17 -2.20
C ILE A 123 16.91 -1.56 -2.60
N PRO A 124 17.79 -2.03 -1.68
CA PRO A 124 19.16 -2.40 -2.05
C PRO A 124 19.28 -3.55 -3.07
N TYR A 125 18.22 -4.35 -3.24
CA TYR A 125 18.16 -5.49 -4.14
C TYR A 125 17.48 -5.15 -5.47
N MET A 126 16.77 -4.02 -5.54
CA MET A 126 16.04 -3.61 -6.73
C MET A 126 17.00 -3.17 -7.85
N PRO A 127 16.64 -3.40 -9.11
CA PRO A 127 17.42 -2.93 -10.23
C PRO A 127 17.54 -1.41 -10.15
N LYS A 128 18.77 -0.91 -10.21
CA LYS A 128 18.99 0.54 -10.29
C LYS A 128 18.46 1.03 -11.64
N PRO A 129 17.86 2.22 -11.69
CA PRO A 129 17.60 2.85 -12.98
C PRO A 129 18.90 2.90 -13.77
N GLU A 130 18.87 2.51 -15.05
CA GLU A 130 20.03 2.63 -15.92
C GLU A 130 20.45 4.10 -15.92
N THR A 131 21.50 4.43 -15.16
CA THR A 131 22.17 5.70 -15.32
C THR A 131 22.82 5.63 -16.69
N SER A 132 22.23 6.31 -17.66
CA SER A 132 22.93 6.74 -18.87
C SER A 132 24.11 7.61 -18.44
N GLU A 133 25.21 6.97 -18.03
CA GLU A 133 26.54 7.57 -18.07
C GLU A 133 26.84 7.76 -19.56
N GLU A 134 26.44 8.92 -20.09
CA GLU A 134 27.06 9.46 -21.29
C GLU A 134 28.56 9.50 -21.03
N SER A 135 29.22 8.50 -21.61
CA SER A 135 30.65 8.47 -21.83
C SER A 135 31.02 9.74 -22.58
N GLN A 136 31.74 10.66 -21.95
CA GLN A 136 32.53 11.62 -22.71
C GLN A 136 33.91 11.85 -22.06
N PRO A 137 34.92 12.09 -22.91
CA PRO A 137 36.27 11.53 -22.80
C PRO A 137 37.24 12.31 -21.92
#